data_AF-A0AAW2RRA3-F1
#
_entry.id   AF-A0AAW2RRA3-F1
#
_cell.length_a   1.000
_cell.length_b   1.000
_cell.length_c   1.000
_cell.angle_alpha   90.00
_cell.angle_beta   90.00
_cell.angle_gamma   90.00
#
_symmetry.space_group_name_H-M   'P 1'
#
loop_
_entity.id
_entity.type
_entity.pdbx_description
1 polymer ?
#
loop_
_entity_poly.entity_id
_entity_poly.type
_entity_poly.pdbx_seq_one_letter_code
_entity_poly.pdbx_strand_id
1 'polypeptide(L)'
;MVSLQARPLFKDRRKFSQMADPMLQGQYPARGLYQALAVAAMCVQEQPNMRPLIADVVTALTYLASQKYDPETQPVQRPSSASSTPRMRREQR
;
A
#
# COMPACT_ATOMS: atom_id res chain seq x y z
N MET A 1 17.32 -14.11 14.45
CA MET A 1 16.43 -13.16 15.16
C MET A 1 15.71 -12.33 14.10
N VAL A 2 14.45 -12.65 13.81
CA VAL A 2 13.64 -11.86 12.87
C VAL A 2 13.21 -10.58 13.59
N SER A 3 13.63 -9.43 13.10
CA SER A 3 13.44 -8.12 13.72
C SER A 3 11.98 -7.86 14.10
N LEU A 4 11.70 -7.62 15.39
CA LEU A 4 10.35 -7.41 15.94
C LEU A 4 9.66 -6.12 15.44
N GLN A 5 10.37 -5.25 14.74
CA GLN A 5 9.91 -3.90 14.39
C GLN A 5 8.73 -3.89 13.40
N ALA A 6 8.59 -4.93 12.57
CA ALA A 6 7.51 -5.01 11.58
C ALA A 6 6.19 -5.61 12.11
N ARG A 7 6.25 -6.44 13.17
CA ARG A 7 5.08 -7.14 13.73
C ARG A 7 3.93 -6.22 14.16
N PRO A 8 4.14 -5.06 14.82
CA PRO A 8 3.04 -4.17 15.15
C PRO A 8 2.45 -3.48 13.91
N LEU A 9 3.24 -3.30 12.86
CA LEU A 9 2.80 -2.59 11.65
C LEU A 9 1.92 -3.47 10.75
N PHE A 10 2.09 -4.79 10.78
CA PHE A 10 1.18 -5.73 10.10
C PHE A 10 -0.22 -5.78 10.72
N LYS A 11 -0.42 -5.31 11.97
CA LYS A 11 -1.74 -5.26 12.62
C LYS A 11 -2.61 -4.09 12.13
N ASP A 12 -1.99 -2.97 11.74
CA ASP A 12 -2.71 -1.76 11.31
C ASP A 12 -2.68 -1.61 9.78
N ARG A 13 -3.71 -2.12 9.09
CA ARG A 13 -3.87 -1.94 7.63
C ARG A 13 -3.80 -0.48 7.17
N ARG A 14 -4.15 0.47 8.04
CA ARG A 14 -4.10 1.91 7.76
C ARG A 14 -2.66 2.48 7.72
N LYS A 15 -1.68 1.77 8.29
CA LYS A 15 -0.27 2.19 8.32
C LYS A 15 0.58 1.51 7.24
N PHE A 16 -0.03 0.74 6.34
CA PHE A 16 0.71 0.00 5.32
C PHE A 16 1.44 0.92 4.33
N SER A 17 0.89 2.11 4.05
CA SER A 17 1.59 3.14 3.28
C SER A 17 2.84 3.69 3.98
N GLN A 18 2.91 3.62 5.31
CA GLN A 18 4.07 4.04 6.11
C GLN A 18 5.16 2.94 6.17
N MET A 19 4.83 1.70 5.78
CA MET A 19 5.80 0.61 5.63
C MET A 19 6.48 0.61 4.25
N ALA A 20 5.92 1.33 3.28
CA ALA A 20 6.56 1.50 1.99
C ALA A 20 7.87 2.28 2.15
N ASP A 21 8.86 1.96 1.32
CA ASP A 21 10.13 2.66 1.30
C ASP A 21 9.90 4.17 1.02
N PRO A 22 10.36 5.08 1.89
CA PRO A 22 10.25 6.52 1.68
C PRO A 22 10.87 6.99 0.34
N MET A 23 11.88 6.29 -0.18
CA MET A 23 12.52 6.60 -1.47
C MET A 23 11.62 6.34 -2.67
N LEU A 24 10.57 5.52 -2.52
CA LEU A 24 9.57 5.34 -3.57
C LEU A 24 8.70 6.58 -3.74
N GLN A 25 8.64 7.49 -2.75
CA GLN A 25 7.86 8.74 -2.83
C GLN A 25 6.38 8.56 -3.23
N GLY A 26 5.78 7.42 -2.87
CA GLY A 26 4.41 7.09 -3.26
C GLY A 26 4.25 6.56 -4.70
N GLN A 27 5.35 6.34 -5.42
CA GLN A 27 5.37 5.78 -6.77
C GLN A 27 5.30 4.25 -6.72
N TYR A 28 4.18 3.73 -6.24
CA TYR A 28 3.93 2.29 -6.20
C TYR A 28 2.42 2.02 -6.31
N PRO A 29 2.03 0.88 -6.89
CA PRO A 29 0.63 0.49 -6.90
C PRO A 29 0.19 0.18 -5.49
N ALA A 30 -0.81 0.90 -4.96
CA ALA A 30 -1.31 0.65 -3.61
C ALA A 30 -1.74 -0.81 -3.44
N ARG A 31 -2.45 -1.36 -4.45
CA ARG A 31 -2.87 -2.78 -4.46
C ARG A 31 -1.69 -3.76 -4.43
N GLY A 32 -0.65 -3.51 -5.22
CA GLY A 32 0.55 -4.35 -5.25
C GLY A 32 1.29 -4.33 -3.91
N LEU A 33 1.39 -3.16 -3.27
CA LEU A 33 1.95 -3.03 -1.93
C LEU A 33 1.16 -3.84 -0.89
N TYR A 34 -0.18 -3.75 -0.90
CA TYR A 34 -1.02 -4.54 0.01
C TYR A 34 -0.83 -6.04 -0.17
N GLN A 35 -0.72 -6.52 -1.42
CA GLN A 35 -0.50 -7.93 -1.72
C GLN A 35 0.88 -8.39 -1.28
N ALA A 36 1.94 -7.61 -1.55
CA ALA A 36 3.29 -7.91 -1.10
C ALA A 36 3.37 -8.00 0.43
N LEU A 37 2.72 -7.05 1.14
CA LEU A 37 2.62 -7.07 2.59
C LEU A 37 1.86 -8.28 3.12
N ALA A 38 0.78 -8.72 2.44
CA ALA A 38 0.06 -9.93 2.83
C ALA A 38 0.95 -11.18 2.73
N VAL A 39 1.73 -11.31 1.64
CA VAL A 39 2.69 -12.41 1.47
C VAL A 39 3.76 -12.35 2.56
N ALA A 40 4.34 -11.17 2.82
CA ALA A 40 5.32 -10.99 3.89
C ALA A 40 4.76 -11.34 5.28
N ALA A 41 3.51 -10.95 5.55
CA ALA A 41 2.83 -11.25 6.81
C ALA A 41 2.66 -12.76 7.03
N MET A 42 2.29 -13.52 5.98
CA MET A 42 2.19 -14.98 6.05
C MET A 42 3.54 -15.63 6.33
N CYS A 43 4.63 -15.12 5.74
CA CYS A 43 5.98 -15.65 5.95
C CYS A 43 6.52 -15.43 7.38
N VAL A 44 6.15 -14.34 8.05
CA VAL A 44 6.66 -14.00 9.39
C VAL A 44 5.75 -14.48 10.54
N GLN A 45 4.71 -15.27 10.23
CA GLN A 45 3.80 -15.85 11.23
C GLN A 45 4.55 -16.63 12.31
N GLU A 46 4.07 -16.52 13.56
CA GLU A 46 4.65 -17.26 14.69
C GLU A 46 4.43 -18.76 14.53
N GLN A 47 3.25 -19.13 14.06
CA GLN A 47 2.87 -20.51 13.82
C GLN A 47 3.49 -21.01 12.50
N PRO A 48 4.37 -22.03 12.51
CA PRO A 48 5.09 -22.48 11.31
C PRO A 48 4.19 -23.08 10.24
N ASN A 49 3.10 -23.74 10.64
CA ASN A 49 2.08 -24.33 9.77
C ASN A 49 1.29 -23.29 8.96
N MET A 50 1.29 -22.02 9.37
CA MET A 50 0.65 -20.92 8.65
C MET A 50 1.61 -20.28 7.63
N ARG A 51 2.88 -20.66 7.61
CA ARG A 51 3.86 -20.14 6.66
C ARG A 51 3.70 -20.86 5.32
N PRO A 52 3.60 -20.13 4.21
CA PRO A 52 3.44 -20.73 2.89
C PRO A 52 4.71 -21.46 2.45
N LEU A 53 4.56 -22.41 1.52
CA LEU A 53 5.71 -23.01 0.84
C LEU A 53 6.46 -21.94 0.04
N ILE A 54 7.78 -22.06 -0.04
CA ILE A 54 8.59 -21.09 -0.78
C ILE A 54 8.20 -21.02 -2.26
N ALA A 55 7.74 -22.13 -2.84
CA ALA A 55 7.20 -22.17 -4.20
C ALA A 55 6.01 -21.21 -4.37
N ASP A 56 5.05 -21.24 -3.43
CA ASP A 56 3.87 -20.36 -3.46
C ASP A 56 4.27 -18.89 -3.30
N VAL A 57 5.25 -18.61 -2.45
CA VAL A 57 5.80 -17.25 -2.26
C VAL A 57 6.40 -16.74 -3.56
N VAL A 58 7.22 -17.56 -4.23
CA VAL A 58 7.84 -17.18 -5.50
C VAL A 58 6.76 -16.94 -6.55
N THR A 59 5.78 -17.84 -6.69
CA THR A 59 4.67 -17.66 -7.64
C THR A 59 3.90 -16.35 -7.39
N ALA A 60 3.58 -16.05 -6.13
CA ALA A 60 2.90 -14.81 -5.78
C ALA A 60 3.74 -13.57 -6.11
N LEU A 61 5.04 -13.58 -5.78
CA LEU A 61 5.93 -12.48 -6.09
C LEU A 61 6.16 -12.30 -7.59
N THR A 62 6.28 -13.39 -8.35
CA THR A 62 6.36 -13.35 -9.82
C THR A 62 5.11 -12.73 -10.42
N TYR A 63 3.92 -13.10 -9.91
CA TYR A 63 2.67 -12.48 -10.34
C TYR A 63 2.65 -10.97 -10.06
N LEU A 64 3.10 -10.55 -8.87
CA LEU A 64 3.17 -9.13 -8.51
C LEU A 64 4.16 -8.35 -9.37
N ALA A 65 5.33 -8.93 -9.67
CA ALA A 65 6.33 -8.32 -10.54
C ALA A 65 5.86 -8.21 -12.00
N SER A 66 4.93 -9.08 -12.42
CA SER A 66 4.36 -9.06 -13.77
C SER A 66 3.29 -7.97 -13.95
N GLN A 67 2.78 -7.40 -12.86
CA GLN A 67 1.80 -6.32 -12.91
C GLN A 67 2.49 -5.01 -13.33
N LYS A 68 2.02 -4.38 -14.40
CA LYS A 68 2.48 -3.05 -14.78
C LYS A 68 1.93 -2.00 -13.83
N TYR A 69 2.82 -1.19 -13.26
CA TYR A 69 2.42 0.00 -12.52
C TYR A 69 2.07 1.11 -13.52
N ASP A 70 0.80 1.47 -13.58
CA ASP A 70 0.33 2.62 -14.34
C ASP A 70 -0.07 3.75 -13.38
N PRO A 71 0.72 4.84 -13.28
CA PRO A 71 0.49 5.90 -12.31
C PRO A 71 -0.78 6.73 -12.59
N GLU A 72 -1.36 6.65 -13.79
CA GLU A 72 -2.60 7.38 -14.13
C GLU A 72 -3.86 6.65 -13.64
N THR A 73 -3.78 5.34 -13.39
CA THR A 73 -4.93 4.54 -12.94
C THR A 73 -5.18 4.58 -11.42
N GLN A 74 -4.29 5.21 -10.65
CA GLN A 74 -4.44 5.37 -9.20
C GLN A 74 -4.95 6.78 -8.90
N PRO A 75 -6.11 6.96 -8.24
CA PRO A 75 -6.42 8.25 -7.65
C PRO A 75 -5.41 8.47 -6.53
N VAL A 76 -4.31 9.16 -6.85
CA VAL A 76 -3.48 9.83 -5.86
C VAL A 76 -4.47 10.63 -5.03
N GLN A 77 -4.63 10.27 -3.75
CA GLN A 77 -5.28 11.12 -2.77
C GLN A 77 -4.40 12.35 -2.61
N ARG A 78 -4.42 13.23 -3.61
CA ARG A 78 -3.95 14.60 -3.49
C ARG A 78 -4.79 15.16 -2.36
N PRO A 79 -4.21 15.68 -1.27
CA PRO A 79 -4.98 16.55 -0.39
C PRO A 79 -5.46 17.66 -1.29
N SER A 80 -6.76 17.65 -1.61
CA SER A 80 -7.41 18.69 -2.38
C SER A 80 -7.16 19.98 -1.61
N SER A 81 -6.20 20.76 -2.08
CA SER A 81 -6.11 22.18 -1.77
C SER A 81 -7.46 22.75 -2.19
N ALA A 82 -8.36 22.89 -1.22
CA ALA A 82 -9.58 23.64 -1.36
C ALA A 82 -9.15 25.09 -1.61
N SER A 83 -8.93 25.41 -2.88
CA SER A 83 -8.80 26.76 -3.38
C SER A 83 -10.15 27.44 -3.18
N SER A 84 -10.26 28.06 -2.02
CA SER A 84 -11.27 29.06 -1.70
C SER A 84 -11.29 30.08 -2.84
N THR A 85 -12.31 30.03 -3.69
CA THR A 85 -12.62 31.11 -4.62
C THR A 85 -13.88 31.81 -4.10
N PRO A 86 -13.83 33.12 -3.78
CA PRO A 86 -15.02 33.87 -3.47
C PRO A 86 -15.68 34.27 -4.78
N ARG A 87 -16.87 33.75 -5.09
CA ARG A 87 -17.68 34.26 -6.20
C ARG A 87 -18.86 35.09 -5.69
N MET A 88 -18.65 36.38 -5.86
CA MET A 88 -19.55 37.53 -5.82
C MET A 88 -21.06 37.25 -6.05
N ARG A 89 -21.86 37.77 -5.11
CA ARG A 89 -23.17 38.46 -5.26
C ARG A 89 -23.81 38.41 -6.66
N ARG A 90 -25.00 37.79 -6.76
CA ARG A 90 -26.08 38.32 -7.58
C ARG A 90 -27.44 38.03 -6.97
N GLU A 91 -28.09 39.13 -6.61
CA GLU A 91 -29.47 39.31 -6.21
C GLU A 91 -30.46 38.81 -7.29
N GLN A 92 -31.69 38.56 -6.84
CA GLN A 92 -32.96 38.76 -7.57
C GLN A 92 -33.65 37.52 -8.18
N ARG A 93 -34.62 36.96 -7.42
CA ARG A 93 -36.06 37.12 -7.72
C ARG A 93 -36.93 36.85 -6.50
#